data_AF-A0A4V3JE29-F1
#
_entry.id   AF-A0A4V3JE29-F1
#
_cell.length_a   1.000
_cell.length_b   1.000
_cell.length_c   1.000
_cell.angle_alpha   90.00
_cell.angle_beta   90.00
_cell.angle_gamma   90.00
#
_symmetry.space_group_name_H-M   'P 1'
#
loop_
_entity.id
_entity.type
_entity.pdbx_description
1 polymer ?
#
loop_
_entity_poly.entity_id
_entity_poly.type
_entity_poly.pdbx_seq_one_letter_code
_entity_poly.pdbx_strand_id
1 'polypeptide(L)'
;MQTFALGSVGRRSVSERYGRRFPLSDTELSTEFEIIRDSSRLDRLREARSKEILFLPDHFLGMPPVSNRDFSYTVEREFILEGKATFENRNSRVTIRPATDPKRSSFSWKGNRFPLHPSYCIKGNHNIQLGEVKIIEHPLAWMLAYGVYADLETTESSFPTFDNCDLPYSDGLKDNFRKLEKRKPIFPSSPFAMEWEKGYCILEPPTNSKDSDELILDHQVSYPGTSVGNSRIQVTFGPETFSYFCDARTTAFRTKPEAEKFHQIGLAGGLKDYPFTLENVLLLDEDRIYNSREKFQDSKTGKNFEFLCHELIDICAWLRFVEEEYSGRFVGRMTTYLFDHHKQIDISRFACDPERLAEFDLQILG
;
A
#
# COMPACT_ATOMS: atom_id res chain seq x y z
N MET A 1 -56.70 -11.48 -39.29
CA MET A 1 -55.46 -11.41 -40.10
C MET A 1 -54.66 -10.22 -39.62
N GLN A 2 -53.65 -10.47 -38.79
CA GLN A 2 -52.52 -9.55 -38.59
C GLN A 2 -51.38 -10.39 -37.99
N THR A 3 -50.36 -10.57 -38.80
CA THR A 3 -49.09 -11.20 -38.52
C THR A 3 -48.24 -10.28 -37.64
N PHE A 4 -47.69 -10.79 -36.53
CA PHE A 4 -46.57 -10.16 -35.85
C PHE A 4 -45.32 -11.02 -36.05
N ALA A 5 -44.33 -10.42 -36.70
CA ALA A 5 -43.01 -10.96 -36.91
C ALA A 5 -42.18 -10.87 -35.63
N LEU A 6 -41.48 -11.95 -35.31
CA LEU A 6 -40.36 -12.00 -34.37
C LEU A 6 -39.14 -11.34 -35.02
N GLY A 7 -38.58 -10.32 -34.36
CA GLY A 7 -37.35 -9.64 -34.75
C GLY A 7 -36.41 -9.50 -33.56
N SER A 8 -35.25 -10.15 -33.68
CA SER A 8 -34.07 -10.20 -32.82
C SER A 8 -33.78 -8.99 -31.90
N VAL A 9 -33.65 -9.26 -30.60
CA VAL A 9 -32.96 -8.36 -29.65
C VAL A 9 -31.48 -8.73 -29.61
N GLY A 10 -30.64 -7.81 -30.09
CA GLY A 10 -29.19 -7.94 -30.06
C GLY A 10 -28.63 -7.96 -28.63
N ARG A 11 -27.64 -8.83 -28.41
CA ARG A 11 -26.77 -8.79 -27.24
C ARG A 11 -26.03 -7.46 -27.22
N ARG A 12 -26.32 -6.59 -26.25
CA ARG A 12 -25.43 -5.50 -25.85
C ARG A 12 -24.81 -5.84 -24.50
N SER A 13 -23.52 -5.58 -24.39
CA SER A 13 -22.65 -5.86 -23.26
C SER A 13 -23.12 -5.17 -21.97
N VAL A 14 -22.84 -5.83 -20.85
CA VAL A 14 -23.24 -5.44 -19.48
C VAL A 14 -22.37 -4.28 -18.93
N SER A 15 -21.49 -3.68 -19.74
CA SER A 15 -20.49 -2.70 -19.28
C SER A 15 -20.95 -1.24 -19.21
N GLU A 16 -22.18 -0.90 -19.59
CA GLU A 16 -22.60 0.51 -19.77
C GLU A 16 -23.73 1.01 -18.87
N ARG A 17 -24.02 0.35 -17.74
CA ARG A 17 -25.09 0.82 -16.85
C ARG A 17 -24.69 0.85 -15.38
N TYR A 18 -24.55 2.09 -14.89
CA TYR A 18 -24.64 2.56 -13.51
C TYR A 18 -23.33 2.75 -12.72
N GLY A 19 -23.19 3.98 -12.21
CA GLY A 19 -22.17 4.42 -11.26
C GLY A 19 -21.36 5.60 -11.79
N ARG A 20 -21.93 6.81 -11.81
CA ARG A 20 -21.11 8.03 -11.86
C ARG A 20 -20.36 8.11 -10.53
N ARG A 21 -19.18 7.48 -10.50
CA ARG A 21 -18.16 7.68 -9.49
C ARG A 21 -17.89 9.19 -9.40
N PHE A 22 -17.69 9.71 -8.19
CA PHE A 22 -17.01 10.99 -8.08
C PHE A 22 -15.69 10.88 -8.84
N PRO A 23 -15.41 11.79 -9.77
CA PRO A 23 -14.19 11.72 -10.54
C PRO A 23 -13.04 12.13 -9.61
N LEU A 24 -12.29 11.16 -9.09
CA LEU A 24 -10.88 11.19 -9.44
C LEU A 24 -10.87 10.73 -10.90
N SER A 25 -11.05 11.69 -11.80
CA SER A 25 -11.23 11.41 -13.22
C SER A 25 -10.07 10.58 -13.72
N ASP A 26 -10.38 9.59 -14.56
CA ASP A 26 -9.47 8.98 -15.53
C ASP A 26 -8.98 9.99 -16.59
N THR A 27 -8.84 11.27 -16.21
CA THR A 27 -8.11 12.28 -16.97
C THR A 27 -6.65 11.92 -16.82
N GLU A 28 -6.07 11.37 -17.89
CA GLU A 28 -4.63 11.34 -18.19
C GLU A 28 -3.77 11.82 -17.01
N LEU A 29 -3.49 10.91 -16.07
CA LEU A 29 -2.60 11.22 -14.96
C LEU A 29 -1.27 11.66 -15.58
N SER A 30 -0.94 12.93 -15.40
CA SER A 30 0.33 13.52 -15.83
C SER A 30 1.47 12.54 -15.51
N THR A 31 2.16 12.11 -16.56
CA THR A 31 3.40 11.31 -16.42
C THR A 31 4.59 12.21 -16.09
N GLU A 32 4.36 13.51 -16.01
CA GLU A 32 5.39 14.50 -15.72
C GLU A 32 5.41 14.77 -14.21
N PHE A 33 6.52 14.36 -13.61
CA PHE A 33 6.95 14.77 -12.28
C PHE A 33 8.18 15.66 -12.41
N GLU A 34 8.40 16.52 -11.41
CA GLU A 34 9.62 17.30 -11.27
C GLU A 34 10.44 16.79 -10.08
N ILE A 35 11.76 16.70 -10.27
CA ILE A 35 12.70 16.40 -9.18
C ILE A 35 13.08 17.72 -8.49
N ILE A 36 12.72 17.84 -7.22
CA ILE A 36 12.98 19.03 -6.42
C ILE A 36 14.09 18.77 -5.41
N ARG A 37 15.14 19.61 -5.45
CA ARG A 37 16.24 19.59 -4.47
C ARG A 37 16.43 20.93 -3.76
N ASP A 38 15.87 22.00 -4.31
CA ASP A 38 15.95 23.33 -3.73
C ASP A 38 15.30 23.36 -2.35
N SER A 39 16.08 23.76 -1.33
CA SER A 39 15.63 23.75 0.06
C SER A 39 14.40 24.62 0.27
N SER A 40 14.32 25.79 -0.39
CA SER A 40 13.18 26.70 -0.23
C SER A 40 11.88 26.10 -0.78
N ARG A 41 11.96 25.34 -1.87
CA ARG A 41 10.80 24.64 -2.44
C ARG A 41 10.43 23.42 -1.59
N LEU A 42 11.41 22.65 -1.10
CA LEU A 42 11.15 21.56 -0.16
C LEU A 42 10.46 22.06 1.12
N ASP A 43 10.90 23.19 1.67
CA ASP A 43 10.29 23.80 2.85
C ASP A 43 8.86 24.26 2.58
N ARG A 44 8.60 24.87 1.42
CA ARG A 44 7.22 25.22 1.01
C ARG A 44 6.30 24.00 0.95
N LEU A 45 6.78 22.88 0.40
CA LEU A 45 6.00 21.63 0.36
C LEU A 45 5.67 21.16 1.77
N ARG A 46 6.67 21.12 2.67
CA ARG A 46 6.47 20.74 4.08
C ARG A 46 5.52 21.68 4.82
N GLU A 47 5.64 22.98 4.60
CA GLU A 47 4.88 24.01 5.32
C GLU A 47 3.42 24.11 4.88
N ALA A 48 3.12 23.81 3.62
CA ALA A 48 1.77 23.82 3.04
C ALA A 48 0.84 22.74 3.63
N ARG A 49 1.40 21.80 4.40
CA ARG A 49 0.70 20.68 5.02
C ARG A 49 -0.13 21.10 6.23
N SER A 50 -1.05 20.21 6.63
CA SER A 50 -1.80 20.37 7.86
C SER A 50 -0.86 20.52 9.06
N LYS A 51 -1.15 21.49 9.93
CA LYS A 51 -0.38 21.75 11.16
C LYS A 51 -0.75 20.77 12.27
N GLU A 52 -1.96 20.21 12.25
CA GLU A 52 -2.35 19.16 13.17
C GLU A 52 -1.73 17.85 12.71
N ILE A 53 -0.85 17.28 13.54
CA ILE A 53 -0.20 15.99 13.31
C ILE A 53 -0.83 14.98 14.26
N LEU A 54 -1.35 13.90 13.68
CA LEU A 54 -1.77 12.72 14.42
C LEU A 54 -0.57 11.82 14.63
N PHE A 55 -0.47 11.28 15.84
CA PHE A 55 0.50 10.24 16.18
C PHE A 55 -0.27 8.97 16.51
N LEU A 56 0.29 7.81 16.19
CA LEU A 56 -0.28 6.55 16.68
C LEU A 56 -0.23 6.57 18.22
N PRO A 57 -1.32 6.20 18.92
CA PRO A 57 -1.29 6.05 20.36
C PRO A 57 -0.25 5.02 20.82
N ASP A 58 0.39 5.21 21.97
CA ASP A 58 1.43 4.29 22.49
C ASP A 58 0.98 2.83 22.63
N HIS A 59 -0.33 2.60 22.78
CA HIS A 59 -0.91 1.25 22.87
C HIS A 59 -1.16 0.59 21.51
N PHE A 60 -0.85 1.28 20.40
CA PHE A 60 -0.95 0.76 19.04
C PHE A 60 0.34 0.05 18.63
N LEU A 61 0.81 -0.84 19.51
CA LEU A 61 2.00 -1.66 19.31
C LEU A 61 1.60 -3.12 19.41
N GLY A 62 1.98 -3.90 18.41
CA GLY A 62 1.69 -5.33 18.35
C GLY A 62 2.88 -6.17 18.78
N MET A 63 2.71 -7.49 18.70
CA MET A 63 3.79 -8.45 18.87
C MET A 63 4.20 -8.96 17.49
N PRO A 64 5.31 -8.45 16.92
CA PRO A 64 5.72 -8.88 15.60
C PRO A 64 6.25 -10.32 15.63
N PRO A 65 6.09 -11.10 14.53
CA PRO A 65 6.75 -12.39 14.38
C PRO A 65 8.29 -12.26 14.41
N VAL A 66 8.81 -11.11 13.97
CA VAL A 66 10.24 -10.79 13.96
C VAL A 66 10.44 -9.34 14.39
N SER A 67 11.25 -9.10 15.43
CA SER A 67 11.47 -7.74 15.98
C SER A 67 12.82 -7.12 15.58
N ASN A 68 13.85 -7.92 15.30
CA ASN A 68 15.18 -7.40 15.01
C ASN A 68 15.30 -6.94 13.54
N ARG A 69 15.25 -5.62 13.34
CA ARG A 69 15.28 -4.92 12.04
C ARG A 69 16.65 -4.92 11.36
N ASP A 70 17.72 -5.27 12.08
CA ASP A 70 19.09 -5.26 11.54
C ASP A 70 19.39 -6.44 10.65
N PHE A 71 18.48 -7.39 10.53
CA PHE A 71 18.69 -8.59 9.73
C PHE A 71 17.58 -8.77 8.71
N SER A 72 17.92 -9.47 7.64
CA SER A 72 16.95 -9.99 6.70
C SER A 72 16.52 -11.40 7.12
N TYR A 73 15.35 -11.78 6.65
CA TYR A 73 14.74 -13.07 6.94
C TYR A 73 14.14 -13.66 5.68
N THR A 74 13.85 -14.94 5.72
CA THR A 74 12.96 -15.59 4.78
C THR A 74 12.09 -16.58 5.53
N VAL A 75 11.00 -17.02 4.93
CA VAL A 75 10.17 -18.06 5.52
C VAL A 75 10.97 -19.36 5.59
N GLU A 76 10.82 -20.14 6.66
CA GLU A 76 11.58 -21.39 6.82
C GLU A 76 10.96 -22.52 6.00
N ARG A 77 9.63 -22.63 6.05
CA ARG A 77 8.83 -23.60 5.31
C ARG A 77 7.75 -22.89 4.52
N GLU A 78 7.40 -23.50 3.39
CA GLU A 78 6.26 -23.06 2.58
C GLU A 78 4.97 -23.04 3.42
N PHE A 79 4.16 -22.01 3.21
CA PHE A 79 2.77 -21.97 3.69
C PHE A 79 1.85 -21.41 2.62
N ILE A 80 0.55 -21.71 2.78
CA ILE A 80 -0.49 -21.38 1.82
C ILE A 80 -1.54 -20.51 2.51
N LEU A 81 -1.93 -19.44 1.85
CA LEU A 81 -3.06 -18.59 2.22
C LEU A 81 -4.18 -18.78 1.21
N GLU A 82 -5.42 -18.84 1.69
CA GLU A 82 -6.61 -18.98 0.85
C GLU A 82 -7.49 -17.75 0.99
N GLY A 83 -8.02 -17.24 -0.12
CA GLY A 83 -8.91 -16.09 -0.12
C GLY A 83 -9.60 -15.89 -1.46
N LYS A 84 -10.28 -14.75 -1.65
CA LYS A 84 -10.86 -14.36 -2.94
C LYS A 84 -10.00 -13.30 -3.62
N ALA A 85 -9.52 -13.60 -4.82
CA ALA A 85 -8.76 -12.66 -5.65
C ALA A 85 -9.57 -11.38 -5.93
N THR A 86 -8.93 -10.22 -5.72
CA THR A 86 -9.56 -8.90 -5.73
C THR A 86 -10.18 -8.50 -7.07
N PHE A 87 -9.62 -8.95 -8.19
CA PHE A 87 -10.18 -8.60 -9.50
C PHE A 87 -10.99 -9.72 -10.14
N GLU A 88 -10.60 -10.97 -9.93
CA GLU A 88 -11.31 -12.11 -10.50
C GLU A 88 -12.55 -12.49 -9.70
N ASN A 89 -12.64 -12.09 -8.42
CA ASN A 89 -13.66 -12.52 -7.46
C ASN A 89 -13.82 -14.06 -7.44
N ARG A 90 -12.68 -14.76 -7.52
CA ARG A 90 -12.56 -16.22 -7.50
C ARG A 90 -11.71 -16.65 -6.32
N ASN A 91 -11.95 -17.86 -5.84
CA ASN A 91 -11.07 -18.47 -4.85
C ASN A 91 -9.66 -18.54 -5.42
N SER A 92 -8.70 -18.02 -4.68
CA SER A 92 -7.29 -18.03 -5.03
C SER A 92 -6.48 -18.56 -3.86
N ARG A 93 -5.40 -19.25 -4.19
CA ARG A 93 -4.39 -19.71 -3.26
C ARG A 93 -3.12 -18.93 -3.52
N VAL A 94 -2.55 -18.40 -2.44
CA VAL A 94 -1.23 -17.77 -2.43
C VAL A 94 -0.28 -18.73 -1.73
N THR A 95 0.77 -19.15 -2.42
CA THR A 95 1.84 -19.98 -1.86
C THR A 95 3.04 -19.10 -1.59
N ILE A 96 3.53 -19.09 -0.36
CA ILE A 96 4.67 -18.30 0.07
C ILE A 96 5.81 -19.27 0.36
N ARG A 97 6.93 -19.11 -0.34
CA ARG A 97 8.10 -20.00 -0.27
C ARG A 97 9.33 -19.25 0.23
N PRO A 98 10.30 -19.99 0.80
CA PRO A 98 11.63 -19.42 1.06
C PRO A 98 12.16 -18.83 -0.24
N ALA A 99 12.73 -17.62 -0.17
CA ALA A 99 13.28 -16.97 -1.34
C ALA A 99 14.40 -17.83 -1.94
N THR A 100 14.28 -18.11 -3.23
CA THR A 100 15.31 -18.81 -4.01
C THR A 100 16.59 -17.98 -4.13
N ASP A 101 16.45 -16.65 -4.22
CA ASP A 101 17.53 -15.68 -4.10
C ASP A 101 17.44 -15.02 -2.71
N PRO A 102 18.46 -15.13 -1.84
CA PRO A 102 18.44 -14.50 -0.52
C PRO A 102 18.40 -12.96 -0.55
N LYS A 103 18.57 -12.33 -1.72
CA LYS A 103 18.59 -10.88 -1.91
C LYS A 103 17.44 -10.33 -2.76
N ARG A 104 16.60 -11.19 -3.35
CA ARG A 104 15.48 -10.74 -4.19
C ARG A 104 14.24 -11.58 -4.00
N SER A 105 13.13 -10.91 -3.79
CA SER A 105 11.81 -11.53 -3.76
C SER A 105 11.28 -11.70 -5.19
N SER A 106 10.27 -12.54 -5.36
CA SER A 106 9.57 -12.63 -6.64
C SER A 106 8.10 -12.93 -6.48
N PHE A 107 7.38 -12.61 -7.54
CA PHE A 107 5.96 -12.86 -7.68
C PHE A 107 5.73 -13.71 -8.92
N SER A 108 4.85 -14.70 -8.84
CA SER A 108 4.56 -15.56 -9.98
C SER A 108 3.09 -15.89 -10.14
N TRP A 109 2.68 -16.04 -11.40
CA TRP A 109 1.35 -16.49 -11.79
C TRP A 109 1.46 -17.31 -13.08
N LYS A 110 0.76 -18.44 -13.16
CA LYS A 110 0.77 -19.35 -14.33
C LYS A 110 2.17 -19.76 -14.81
N GLY A 111 3.11 -19.93 -13.88
CA GLY A 111 4.50 -20.28 -14.19
C GLY A 111 5.36 -19.11 -14.69
N ASN A 112 4.79 -17.92 -14.92
CA ASN A 112 5.56 -16.70 -15.18
C ASN A 112 6.08 -16.15 -13.85
N ARG A 113 7.40 -15.99 -13.73
CA ARG A 113 8.06 -15.42 -12.54
C ARG A 113 8.58 -14.03 -12.83
N PHE A 114 8.20 -13.07 -12.00
CA PHE A 114 8.62 -11.68 -12.07
C PHE A 114 9.50 -11.37 -10.85
N PRO A 115 10.81 -11.10 -11.04
CA PRO A 115 11.64 -10.64 -9.94
C PRO A 115 11.16 -9.26 -9.48
N LEU A 116 11.27 -8.97 -8.18
CA LEU A 116 10.87 -7.67 -7.66
C LEU A 116 11.82 -6.57 -8.16
N HIS A 117 11.40 -5.87 -9.21
CA HIS A 117 12.15 -4.78 -9.81
C HIS A 117 11.18 -3.78 -10.46
N PRO A 118 11.36 -2.46 -10.25
CA PRO A 118 10.38 -1.45 -10.63
C PRO A 118 10.19 -1.29 -12.15
N SER A 119 11.12 -1.79 -12.96
CA SER A 119 10.96 -1.84 -14.43
C SER A 119 9.84 -2.78 -14.88
N TYR A 120 9.50 -3.79 -14.08
CA TYR A 120 8.36 -4.68 -14.36
C TYR A 120 7.04 -4.12 -13.82
N CYS A 121 7.07 -3.00 -13.09
CA CYS A 121 5.85 -2.43 -12.56
C CYS A 121 4.96 -1.88 -13.67
N ILE A 122 3.66 -2.11 -13.57
CA ILE A 122 2.66 -1.57 -14.49
C ILE A 122 1.73 -0.65 -13.71
N LYS A 123 1.46 0.55 -14.25
CA LYS A 123 0.46 1.47 -13.70
C LYS A 123 -0.94 0.89 -13.94
N GLY A 124 -1.48 0.23 -12.93
CA GLY A 124 -2.82 -0.35 -12.94
C GLY A 124 -3.86 0.54 -12.25
N ASN A 125 -5.15 0.17 -12.33
CA ASN A 125 -6.20 0.91 -11.64
C ASN A 125 -6.17 0.62 -10.13
N HIS A 126 -5.68 1.59 -9.34
CA HIS A 126 -5.68 1.57 -7.88
C HIS A 126 -4.93 0.38 -7.24
N ASN A 127 -3.77 0.00 -7.78
CA ASN A 127 -2.87 -1.00 -7.18
C ASN A 127 -1.47 -0.92 -7.79
N ILE A 128 -0.51 -1.59 -7.16
CA ILE A 128 0.79 -1.90 -7.75
C ILE A 128 0.69 -3.25 -8.47
N GLN A 129 1.15 -3.29 -9.72
CA GLN A 129 1.25 -4.51 -10.53
C GLN A 129 2.69 -4.77 -10.88
N LEU A 130 3.12 -6.02 -10.85
CA LEU A 130 4.43 -6.48 -11.32
C LEU A 130 4.21 -7.51 -12.43
N GLY A 131 4.44 -7.07 -13.67
CA GLY A 131 4.01 -7.82 -14.85
C GLY A 131 2.51 -8.09 -14.81
N GLU A 132 2.13 -9.36 -14.81
CA GLU A 132 0.73 -9.79 -14.78
C GLU A 132 0.16 -9.94 -13.36
N VAL A 133 1.00 -9.85 -12.32
CA VAL A 133 0.61 -10.05 -10.93
C VAL A 133 0.18 -8.72 -10.30
N LYS A 134 -0.98 -8.68 -9.66
CA LYS A 134 -1.65 -7.46 -9.19
C LYS A 134 -1.89 -7.49 -7.68
N ILE A 135 -2.05 -6.31 -7.07
CA ILE A 135 -2.26 -6.15 -5.62
C ILE A 135 -1.02 -6.62 -4.86
N ILE A 136 0.16 -6.10 -5.21
CA ILE A 136 1.42 -6.50 -4.56
C ILE A 136 1.84 -5.54 -3.43
N GLU A 137 1.21 -4.38 -3.30
CA GLU A 137 1.50 -3.40 -2.25
C GLU A 137 1.41 -3.99 -0.83
N HIS A 138 0.41 -4.84 -0.58
CA HIS A 138 0.17 -5.57 0.66
C HIS A 138 1.33 -6.50 1.07
N PRO A 139 1.69 -7.53 0.26
CA PRO A 139 2.85 -8.37 0.58
C PRO A 139 4.16 -7.56 0.61
N LEU A 140 4.29 -6.47 -0.16
CA LEU A 140 5.46 -5.60 -0.09
C LEU A 140 5.57 -4.85 1.25
N ALA A 141 4.48 -4.35 1.80
CA ALA A 141 4.45 -3.71 3.11
C ALA A 141 4.83 -4.70 4.22
N TRP A 142 4.32 -5.94 4.15
CA TRP A 142 4.72 -7.03 5.04
C TRP A 142 6.23 -7.36 4.93
N MET A 143 6.75 -7.48 3.69
CA MET A 143 8.18 -7.71 3.45
C MET A 143 9.06 -6.57 3.98
N LEU A 144 8.63 -5.32 3.78
CA LEU A 144 9.31 -4.12 4.27
C LEU A 144 9.36 -4.11 5.80
N ALA A 145 8.21 -4.30 6.45
CA ALA A 145 8.07 -4.24 7.90
C ALA A 145 8.98 -5.25 8.61
N TYR A 146 9.05 -6.49 8.11
CA TYR A 146 9.79 -7.57 8.76
C TYR A 146 11.15 -7.88 8.12
N GLY A 147 11.54 -7.18 7.05
CA GLY A 147 12.78 -7.47 6.32
C GLY A 147 12.80 -8.87 5.70
N VAL A 148 11.64 -9.34 5.24
CA VAL A 148 11.47 -10.71 4.71
C VAL A 148 11.67 -10.72 3.20
N TYR A 149 12.43 -11.69 2.72
CA TYR A 149 12.53 -12.07 1.31
C TYR A 149 11.70 -13.34 1.10
N ALA A 150 10.86 -13.37 0.08
CA ALA A 150 10.05 -14.55 -0.23
C ALA A 150 9.71 -14.65 -1.73
N ASP A 151 9.45 -15.87 -2.18
CA ASP A 151 8.85 -16.13 -3.48
C ASP A 151 7.35 -16.40 -3.30
N LEU A 152 6.50 -15.55 -3.91
CA LEU A 152 5.05 -15.64 -3.78
C LEU A 152 4.43 -16.07 -5.10
N GLU A 153 3.62 -17.11 -5.06
CA GLU A 153 2.87 -17.61 -6.21
C GLU A 153 1.38 -17.52 -5.94
N THR A 154 0.62 -16.92 -6.84
CA THR A 154 -0.84 -16.87 -6.77
C THR A 154 -1.46 -17.71 -7.90
N THR A 155 -2.59 -18.35 -7.63
CA THR A 155 -3.35 -19.10 -8.66
C THR A 155 -4.16 -18.20 -9.59
N GLU A 156 -4.53 -17.00 -9.13
CA GLU A 156 -5.21 -15.95 -9.90
C GLU A 156 -4.30 -14.74 -10.11
N SER A 157 -4.60 -13.85 -11.07
CA SER A 157 -3.68 -12.76 -11.41
C SER A 157 -3.60 -11.65 -10.35
N SER A 158 -4.57 -11.57 -9.43
CA SER A 158 -4.53 -10.67 -8.28
C SER A 158 -4.43 -11.43 -6.97
N PHE A 159 -3.69 -10.85 -6.01
CA PHE A 159 -3.70 -11.33 -4.64
C PHE A 159 -5.11 -11.19 -4.02
N PRO A 160 -5.44 -11.99 -2.99
CA PRO A 160 -6.73 -11.88 -2.32
C PRO A 160 -6.88 -10.62 -1.48
N THR A 161 -8.09 -10.05 -1.44
CA THR A 161 -8.48 -9.12 -0.38
C THR A 161 -8.94 -9.93 0.83
N PHE A 162 -8.02 -10.17 1.77
CA PHE A 162 -8.32 -10.90 3.00
C PHE A 162 -9.16 -10.06 3.98
N ASP A 163 -9.97 -10.73 4.81
CA ASP A 163 -10.78 -10.07 5.85
C ASP A 163 -9.93 -9.29 6.86
N ASN A 164 -8.73 -9.79 7.14
CA ASN A 164 -7.77 -9.17 8.04
C ASN A 164 -6.52 -8.64 7.30
N CYS A 165 -6.70 -8.16 6.06
CA CYS A 165 -5.64 -7.50 5.29
C CYS A 165 -4.32 -8.31 5.26
N ASP A 166 -3.22 -7.78 5.81
CA ASP A 166 -1.90 -8.41 5.77
C ASP A 166 -1.63 -9.38 6.93
N LEU A 167 -2.53 -9.46 7.92
CA LEU A 167 -2.38 -10.34 9.08
C LEU A 167 -2.11 -11.80 8.72
N PRO A 168 -2.74 -12.41 7.68
CA PRO A 168 -2.45 -13.79 7.29
C PRO A 168 -0.97 -14.03 6.91
N TYR A 169 -0.28 -13.03 6.35
CA TYR A 169 1.15 -13.13 6.08
C TYR A 169 1.98 -13.11 7.36
N SER A 170 1.61 -12.24 8.32
CA SER A 170 2.23 -12.16 9.64
C SER A 170 2.04 -13.45 10.44
N ASP A 171 0.85 -14.03 10.40
CA ASP A 171 0.51 -15.32 11.03
C ASP A 171 1.31 -16.47 10.41
N GLY A 172 1.45 -16.50 9.09
CA GLY A 172 2.24 -17.52 8.38
C GLY A 172 3.74 -17.43 8.64
N LEU A 173 4.24 -16.25 9.04
CA LEU A 173 5.65 -16.02 9.40
C LEU A 173 5.95 -16.39 10.86
N LYS A 174 4.94 -16.37 11.74
CA LYS A 174 5.09 -16.66 13.17
C LYS A 174 5.69 -18.04 13.38
N ASP A 175 6.82 -18.09 14.08
CA ASP A 175 7.60 -19.32 14.33
C ASP A 175 8.00 -20.08 13.05
N ASN A 176 8.00 -19.41 11.89
CA ASN A 176 8.28 -19.99 10.56
C ASN A 176 9.21 -19.08 9.74
N PHE A 177 10.30 -18.63 10.35
CA PHE A 177 11.28 -17.78 9.70
C PHE A 177 12.69 -18.25 9.99
N ARG A 178 13.59 -18.04 9.04
CA ARG A 178 15.03 -18.18 9.24
C ARG A 178 15.72 -16.85 8.97
N LYS A 179 16.72 -16.58 9.80
CA LYS A 179 17.57 -15.41 9.69
C LYS A 179 18.53 -15.56 8.50
N LEU A 180 18.70 -14.49 7.73
CA LEU A 180 19.66 -14.39 6.63
C LEU A 180 20.84 -13.50 7.06
N GLU A 181 21.07 -12.39 6.38
CA GLU A 181 22.24 -11.52 6.56
C GLU A 181 21.91 -10.23 7.33
N LYS A 182 22.95 -9.54 7.79
CA LYS A 182 22.79 -8.22 8.40
C LYS A 182 22.48 -7.20 7.30
N ARG A 183 21.48 -6.35 7.53
CA ARG A 183 21.08 -5.26 6.64
C ARG A 183 21.76 -3.98 7.08
N LYS A 184 22.43 -3.31 6.15
CA LYS A 184 22.98 -1.98 6.39
C LYS A 184 21.87 -0.93 6.22
N PRO A 185 21.87 0.16 7.02
CA PRO A 185 20.94 1.25 6.80
C PRO A 185 21.22 1.91 5.44
N ILE A 186 20.17 2.18 4.66
CA ILE A 186 20.25 2.91 3.39
C ILE A 186 19.38 4.16 3.43
N PHE A 187 19.82 5.24 2.79
CA PHE A 187 19.13 6.54 2.79
C PHE A 187 19.62 7.42 1.64
N PRO A 188 18.84 8.41 1.19
CA PRO A 188 19.31 9.34 0.15
C PRO A 188 20.43 10.25 0.68
N SER A 189 21.40 10.59 -0.18
CA SER A 189 22.55 11.44 0.16
C SER A 189 22.18 12.86 0.61
N SER A 190 21.04 13.36 0.11
CA SER A 190 20.46 14.66 0.49
C SER A 190 18.95 14.61 0.29
N PRO A 191 18.16 15.49 0.96
CA PRO A 191 16.73 15.60 0.71
C PRO A 191 16.41 15.84 -0.76
N PHE A 192 15.39 15.15 -1.27
CA PHE A 192 14.79 15.44 -2.57
C PHE A 192 13.30 15.13 -2.54
N ALA A 193 12.56 15.74 -3.46
CA ALA A 193 11.17 15.41 -3.69
C ALA A 193 10.91 15.06 -5.14
N MET A 194 9.91 14.20 -5.36
CA MET A 194 9.20 14.11 -6.62
C MET A 194 7.86 14.80 -6.44
N GLU A 195 7.60 15.81 -7.24
CA GLU A 195 6.36 16.58 -7.25
C GLU A 195 5.60 16.31 -8.55
N TRP A 196 4.34 15.91 -8.42
CA TRP A 196 3.41 15.76 -9.54
C TRP A 196 2.44 16.94 -9.53
N GLU A 197 1.61 17.07 -10.58
CA GLU A 197 0.53 18.08 -10.62
C GLU A 197 -0.33 18.07 -9.34
N LYS A 198 -0.58 16.88 -8.79
CA LYS A 198 -1.30 16.69 -7.54
C LYS A 198 -0.53 15.77 -6.61
N GLY A 199 0.09 16.35 -5.60
CA GLY A 199 0.79 15.60 -4.56
C GLY A 199 2.28 15.44 -4.80
N TYR A 200 2.97 14.90 -3.80
CA TYR A 200 4.42 14.75 -3.81
C TYR A 200 4.87 13.68 -2.82
N CYS A 201 6.13 13.26 -2.98
CA CYS A 201 6.87 12.43 -2.04
C CYS A 201 8.26 13.04 -1.84
N ILE A 202 8.63 13.30 -0.59
CA ILE A 202 9.95 13.78 -0.19
C ILE A 202 10.66 12.64 0.53
N LEU A 203 11.89 12.33 0.12
CA LEU A 203 12.79 11.45 0.85
C LEU A 203 13.91 12.27 1.48
N GLU A 204 14.19 11.99 2.74
CA GLU A 204 15.15 12.73 3.54
C GLU A 204 16.07 11.75 4.29
N PRO A 205 17.39 12.01 4.33
CA PRO A 205 18.27 11.25 5.21
C PRO A 205 17.88 11.46 6.68
N PRO A 206 18.34 10.58 7.59
CA PRO A 206 18.21 10.83 9.01
C PRO A 206 18.82 12.18 9.42
N THR A 207 18.08 12.95 10.21
CA THR A 207 18.49 14.33 10.57
C THR A 207 19.42 14.41 11.77
N ASN A 208 19.46 13.36 12.59
CA ASN A 208 20.24 13.32 13.83
C ASN A 208 20.54 11.86 14.22
N SER A 209 21.39 11.67 15.23
CA SER A 209 21.80 10.33 15.68
C SER A 209 20.66 9.51 16.31
N LYS A 210 19.60 10.14 16.84
CA LYS A 210 18.46 9.41 17.41
C LYS A 210 17.61 8.77 16.33
N ASP A 211 17.39 9.49 15.24
CA ASP A 211 16.59 9.03 14.09
C ASP A 211 17.43 8.25 13.08
N SER A 212 18.74 8.10 13.33
CA SER A 212 19.71 7.49 12.40
C SER A 212 19.38 6.07 11.99
N ASP A 213 18.52 5.40 12.78
CA ASP A 213 18.14 4.02 12.59
C ASP A 213 16.63 3.83 12.33
N GLU A 214 15.87 4.91 12.19
CA GLU A 214 14.41 4.86 12.08
C GLU A 214 13.92 5.16 10.66
N LEU A 215 12.79 4.55 10.28
CA LEU A 215 11.98 4.98 9.13
C LEU A 215 10.78 5.76 9.65
N ILE A 216 10.75 7.06 9.39
CA ILE A 216 9.64 7.94 9.76
C ILE A 216 8.75 8.14 8.53
N LEU A 217 7.49 7.71 8.63
CA LEU A 217 6.47 8.01 7.63
C LEU A 217 5.68 9.23 8.10
N ASP A 218 5.60 10.25 7.26
CA ASP A 218 4.85 11.48 7.53
C ASP A 218 3.89 11.74 6.37
N HIS A 219 2.68 11.22 6.49
CA HIS A 219 1.72 11.11 5.40
C HIS A 219 0.53 12.05 5.63
N GLN A 220 0.03 12.69 4.57
CA GLN A 220 -1.20 13.46 4.60
C GLN A 220 -2.14 13.08 3.45
N VAL A 221 -3.40 12.89 3.83
CA VAL A 221 -4.53 12.72 2.92
C VAL A 221 -5.42 13.95 2.91
N SER A 222 -6.23 14.09 1.85
CA SER A 222 -7.25 15.13 1.76
C SER A 222 -8.51 14.55 1.14
N TYR A 223 -9.46 14.16 1.99
CA TYR A 223 -10.77 13.65 1.59
C TYR A 223 -11.86 14.66 1.94
N PRO A 224 -12.99 14.68 1.20
CA PRO A 224 -14.15 15.49 1.58
C PRO A 224 -14.69 15.11 2.95
N GLY A 225 -15.26 16.10 3.66
CA GLY A 225 -15.94 15.89 4.94
C GLY A 225 -15.02 15.76 6.15
N THR A 226 -15.50 15.05 7.18
CA THR A 226 -14.89 14.95 8.51
C THR A 226 -14.54 13.53 8.95
N SER A 227 -14.99 12.49 8.24
CA SER A 227 -14.65 11.10 8.57
C SER A 227 -13.14 10.84 8.50
N VAL A 228 -12.50 11.41 7.48
CA VAL A 228 -11.04 11.43 7.27
C VAL A 228 -10.57 12.88 7.15
N GLY A 229 -11.22 13.67 6.29
CA GLY A 229 -10.91 15.08 6.09
C GLY A 229 -9.47 15.31 5.61
N ASN A 230 -8.90 16.45 6.03
CA ASN A 230 -7.50 16.81 5.80
C ASN A 230 -6.62 16.33 6.96
N SER A 231 -6.38 15.02 7.01
CA SER A 231 -5.65 14.36 8.10
C SER A 231 -4.18 14.13 7.75
N ARG A 232 -3.30 14.41 8.72
CA ARG A 232 -1.87 14.14 8.65
C ARG A 232 -1.46 13.21 9.79
N ILE A 233 -0.73 12.14 9.48
CA ILE A 233 -0.21 11.19 10.45
C ILE A 233 1.31 11.08 10.34
N GLN A 234 1.98 11.02 11.50
CA GLN A 234 3.39 10.70 11.59
C GLN A 234 3.60 9.45 12.44
N VAL A 235 4.43 8.53 11.95
CA VAL A 235 4.73 7.26 12.63
C VAL A 235 6.19 6.84 12.39
N THR A 236 6.83 6.29 13.42
CA THR A 236 8.04 5.48 13.25
C THR A 236 7.62 4.07 12.81
N PHE A 237 7.85 3.76 11.54
CA PHE A 237 7.48 2.48 10.96
C PHE A 237 8.46 1.38 11.36
N GLY A 238 7.92 0.19 11.60
CA GLY A 238 8.70 -1.03 11.79
C GLY A 238 7.84 -2.17 12.32
N PRO A 239 8.45 -3.28 12.74
CA PRO A 239 7.74 -4.50 13.08
C PRO A 239 6.63 -4.31 14.11
N GLU A 240 6.89 -3.58 15.19
CA GLU A 240 5.95 -3.41 16.30
C GLU A 240 4.71 -2.61 15.87
N THR A 241 4.90 -1.48 15.19
CA THR A 241 3.80 -0.66 14.70
C THR A 241 3.05 -1.37 13.58
N PHE A 242 3.76 -1.96 12.60
CA PHE A 242 3.12 -2.72 11.52
C PHE A 242 2.36 -3.94 12.05
N SER A 243 2.91 -4.72 12.99
CA SER A 243 2.19 -5.88 13.56
C SER A 243 0.89 -5.50 14.25
N TYR A 244 0.78 -4.26 14.76
CA TYR A 244 -0.47 -3.76 15.30
C TYR A 244 -1.50 -3.51 14.19
N PHE A 245 -1.11 -2.79 13.14
CA PHE A 245 -2.05 -2.30 12.12
C PHE A 245 -2.06 -3.09 10.81
N CYS A 246 -1.30 -4.18 10.68
CA CYS A 246 -1.26 -5.00 9.47
C CYS A 246 -2.63 -5.58 9.10
N ASP A 247 -3.58 -5.60 10.03
CA ASP A 247 -4.97 -5.98 9.75
C ASP A 247 -5.86 -4.80 9.32
N ALA A 248 -5.36 -3.57 9.21
CA ALA A 248 -6.11 -2.39 8.78
C ALA A 248 -6.59 -2.56 7.32
N ARG A 249 -7.92 -2.48 7.13
CA ARG A 249 -8.58 -2.91 5.90
C ARG A 249 -8.50 -1.86 4.80
N THR A 250 -8.47 -2.33 3.56
CA THR A 250 -8.65 -1.49 2.38
C THR A 250 -9.89 -0.63 2.48
N THR A 251 -9.77 0.62 2.07
CA THR A 251 -10.79 1.63 2.27
C THR A 251 -11.66 1.78 1.02
N ALA A 252 -12.96 1.98 1.22
CA ALA A 252 -13.91 2.28 0.16
C ALA A 252 -14.63 3.58 0.47
N PHE A 253 -13.98 4.70 0.17
CA PHE A 253 -14.62 6.01 0.26
C PHE A 253 -15.68 6.16 -0.84
N ARG A 254 -16.88 6.57 -0.45
CA ARG A 254 -18.05 6.73 -1.33
C ARG A 254 -18.79 8.00 -0.97
N THR A 255 -19.67 8.44 -1.86
CA THR A 255 -20.66 9.45 -1.49
C THR A 255 -21.60 8.89 -0.44
N LYS A 256 -22.13 9.73 0.45
CA LYS A 256 -23.11 9.30 1.45
C LYS A 256 -24.24 8.40 0.92
N PRO A 257 -24.99 8.75 -0.16
CA PRO A 257 -26.06 7.88 -0.66
C PRO A 257 -25.55 6.50 -1.15
N GLU A 258 -24.35 6.46 -1.75
CA GLU A 258 -23.74 5.20 -2.18
C GLU A 258 -23.28 4.39 -0.97
N ALA A 259 -22.58 5.00 -0.02
CA ALA A 259 -22.11 4.34 1.19
C ALA A 259 -23.27 3.72 1.98
N GLU A 260 -24.37 4.46 2.19
CA GLU A 260 -25.56 3.94 2.86
C GLU A 260 -26.15 2.73 2.11
N LYS A 261 -26.26 2.83 0.79
CA LYS A 261 -26.75 1.72 -0.04
C LYS A 261 -25.83 0.49 0.07
N PHE A 262 -24.52 0.68 -0.07
CA PHE A 262 -23.53 -0.39 0.04
C PHE A 262 -23.54 -1.03 1.43
N HIS A 263 -23.69 -0.22 2.48
CA HIS A 263 -23.79 -0.71 3.85
C HIS A 263 -25.02 -1.60 4.03
N GLN A 264 -26.21 -1.16 3.56
CA GLN A 264 -27.43 -1.97 3.65
C GLN A 264 -27.32 -3.29 2.86
N ILE A 265 -26.72 -3.24 1.66
CA ILE A 265 -26.46 -4.43 0.84
C ILE A 265 -25.47 -5.38 1.54
N GLY A 266 -24.43 -4.83 2.17
CA GLY A 266 -23.45 -5.59 2.96
C GLY A 266 -24.10 -6.29 4.15
N LEU A 267 -24.94 -5.58 4.92
CA LEU A 267 -25.71 -6.13 6.03
C LEU A 267 -26.68 -7.25 5.59
N ALA A 268 -27.22 -7.17 4.37
CA ALA A 268 -28.08 -8.20 3.79
C ALA A 268 -27.31 -9.44 3.27
N GLY A 269 -25.99 -9.54 3.52
CA GLY A 269 -25.14 -10.66 3.11
C GLY A 269 -24.83 -10.69 1.61
N GLY A 270 -24.89 -9.53 0.94
CA GLY A 270 -25.13 -9.47 -0.49
C GLY A 270 -24.24 -8.54 -1.32
N LEU A 271 -22.91 -8.60 -1.23
CA LEU A 271 -22.03 -8.07 -2.27
C LEU A 271 -21.56 -9.19 -3.22
N LYS A 272 -22.46 -10.10 -3.61
CA LYS A 272 -22.11 -11.39 -4.28
C LYS A 272 -21.23 -11.24 -5.54
N ASP A 273 -21.33 -10.13 -6.25
CA ASP A 273 -20.58 -9.88 -7.49
C ASP A 273 -19.23 -9.17 -7.26
N TYR A 274 -18.92 -8.78 -6.02
CA TYR A 274 -17.67 -8.14 -5.63
C TYR A 274 -16.94 -8.98 -4.57
N PRO A 275 -15.60 -9.00 -4.55
CA PRO A 275 -14.85 -9.65 -3.47
C PRO A 275 -14.92 -8.86 -2.15
N PHE A 276 -15.61 -7.73 -2.13
CA PHE A 276 -15.72 -6.83 -0.99
C PHE A 276 -16.86 -7.24 -0.06
N THR A 277 -16.59 -7.22 1.24
CA THR A 277 -17.55 -7.41 2.34
C THR A 277 -17.34 -6.29 3.35
N LEU A 278 -18.27 -6.11 4.28
CA LEU A 278 -18.05 -5.22 5.43
C LEU A 278 -17.00 -5.80 6.42
N GLU A 279 -16.54 -7.02 6.20
CA GLU A 279 -15.48 -7.66 6.99
C GLU A 279 -14.12 -7.30 6.43
N ASN A 280 -13.93 -7.28 5.10
CA ASN A 280 -12.61 -7.05 4.47
C ASN A 280 -12.36 -5.63 3.95
N VAL A 281 -13.37 -4.75 3.94
CA VAL A 281 -13.25 -3.37 3.49
C VAL A 281 -13.79 -2.41 4.54
N LEU A 282 -13.09 -1.31 4.78
CA LEU A 282 -13.56 -0.18 5.57
C LEU A 282 -14.43 0.73 4.69
N LEU A 283 -15.74 0.74 4.94
CA LEU A 283 -16.69 1.57 4.21
C LEU A 283 -16.88 2.91 4.92
N LEU A 284 -16.75 4.00 4.17
CA LEU A 284 -16.84 5.35 4.70
C LEU A 284 -17.36 6.34 3.66
N ASP A 285 -17.96 7.42 4.14
CA ASP A 285 -18.36 8.59 3.36
C ASP A 285 -17.76 9.87 3.95
N GLU A 286 -18.23 11.03 3.51
CA GLU A 286 -17.81 12.32 4.02
C GLU A 286 -18.03 12.49 5.55
N ASP A 287 -19.06 11.86 6.10
CA ASP A 287 -19.53 12.13 7.47
C ASP A 287 -19.09 11.05 8.47
N ARG A 288 -18.99 9.78 8.06
CA ARG A 288 -18.74 8.67 8.99
C ARG A 288 -18.05 7.46 8.37
N ILE A 289 -17.54 6.61 9.27
CA ILE A 289 -17.12 5.24 9.00
C ILE A 289 -18.27 4.31 9.41
N TYR A 290 -18.67 3.39 8.53
CA TYR A 290 -19.88 2.57 8.72
C TYR A 290 -19.64 1.32 9.57
N ASN A 291 -18.45 0.75 9.47
CA ASN A 291 -18.09 -0.55 10.01
C ASN A 291 -16.71 -0.50 10.68
N SER A 292 -16.48 0.52 11.51
CA SER A 292 -15.23 0.68 12.26
C SER A 292 -15.02 -0.45 13.27
N ARG A 293 -13.76 -0.84 13.49
CA ARG A 293 -13.39 -1.77 14.57
C ARG A 293 -12.89 -1.02 15.80
N GLU A 294 -13.30 -1.48 16.99
CA GLU A 294 -12.94 -0.88 18.28
C GLU A 294 -11.42 -0.84 18.50
N LYS A 295 -10.68 -1.84 18.01
CA LYS A 295 -9.21 -1.90 18.10
C LYS A 295 -8.57 -0.60 17.61
N PHE A 296 -9.02 -0.05 16.48
CA PHE A 296 -8.44 1.17 15.88
C PHE A 296 -9.00 2.47 16.46
N GLN A 297 -9.89 2.39 17.45
CA GLN A 297 -10.43 3.57 18.10
C GLN A 297 -9.56 3.97 19.29
N ASP A 298 -9.00 5.17 19.23
CA ASP A 298 -8.33 5.73 20.39
C ASP A 298 -9.35 6.17 21.43
N SER A 299 -9.38 5.49 22.57
CA SER A 299 -10.31 5.80 23.67
C SER A 299 -10.14 7.20 24.25
N LYS A 300 -8.97 7.84 24.08
CA LYS A 300 -8.70 9.20 24.60
C LYS A 300 -9.29 10.28 23.70
N THR A 301 -9.09 10.18 22.40
CA THR A 301 -9.53 11.19 21.42
C THR A 301 -10.85 10.84 20.72
N GLY A 302 -11.29 9.58 20.82
CA GLY A 302 -12.43 9.04 20.08
C GLY A 302 -12.17 8.83 18.59
N LYS A 303 -10.99 9.22 18.08
CA LYS A 303 -10.63 9.09 16.66
C LYS A 303 -10.41 7.64 16.28
N ASN A 304 -10.89 7.24 15.10
CA ASN A 304 -10.59 5.95 14.51
C ASN A 304 -9.43 6.10 13.52
N PHE A 305 -8.39 5.28 13.70
CA PHE A 305 -7.15 5.34 12.92
C PHE A 305 -7.09 4.32 11.78
N GLU A 306 -8.10 3.46 11.61
CA GLU A 306 -8.05 2.33 10.67
C GLU A 306 -7.76 2.78 9.24
N PHE A 307 -8.39 3.86 8.79
CA PHE A 307 -8.14 4.46 7.47
C PHE A 307 -6.67 4.88 7.31
N LEU A 308 -6.15 5.66 8.26
CA LEU A 308 -4.78 6.18 8.19
C LEU A 308 -3.74 5.07 8.34
N CYS A 309 -4.02 4.08 9.18
CA CYS A 309 -3.21 2.87 9.30
C CYS A 309 -3.13 2.10 7.98
N HIS A 310 -4.25 1.96 7.26
CA HIS A 310 -4.25 1.31 5.95
C HIS A 310 -3.46 2.13 4.91
N GLU A 311 -3.66 3.46 4.86
CA GLU A 311 -2.86 4.32 3.97
C GLU A 311 -1.34 4.15 4.23
N LEU A 312 -0.93 3.99 5.50
CA LEU A 312 0.48 3.73 5.84
C LEU A 312 1.01 2.41 5.26
N ILE A 313 0.18 1.36 5.17
CA ILE A 313 0.53 0.09 4.50
C ILE A 313 0.83 0.38 3.02
N ASP A 314 -0.11 1.03 2.33
CA ASP A 314 -0.02 1.28 0.89
C ASP A 314 1.14 2.21 0.51
N ILE A 315 1.30 3.33 1.23
CA ILE A 315 2.29 4.36 0.86
C ILE A 315 3.73 3.95 1.15
N CYS A 316 3.96 2.99 2.05
CA CYS A 316 5.31 2.53 2.37
C CYS A 316 5.79 1.39 1.46
N ALA A 317 4.86 0.60 0.90
CA ALA A 317 5.15 -0.63 0.18
C ALA A 317 6.26 -0.51 -0.88
N TRP A 318 6.29 0.59 -1.64
CA TRP A 318 7.25 0.81 -2.71
C TRP A 318 8.72 0.92 -2.23
N LEU A 319 8.95 1.29 -0.97
CA LEU A 319 10.31 1.35 -0.40
C LEU A 319 10.97 -0.03 -0.45
N ARG A 320 10.20 -1.11 -0.50
CA ARG A 320 10.73 -2.46 -0.65
C ARG A 320 11.54 -2.64 -1.93
N PHE A 321 11.17 -1.99 -3.04
CA PHE A 321 11.99 -2.00 -4.26
C PHE A 321 13.38 -1.43 -4.02
N VAL A 322 13.45 -0.31 -3.28
CA VAL A 322 14.71 0.36 -2.93
C VAL A 322 15.55 -0.53 -2.00
N GLU A 323 14.93 -1.15 -1.00
CA GLU A 323 15.64 -2.05 -0.08
C GLU A 323 16.29 -3.25 -0.78
N GLU A 324 15.61 -3.85 -1.76
CA GLU A 324 16.18 -4.96 -2.53
C GLU A 324 17.28 -4.48 -3.49
N GLU A 325 17.09 -3.34 -4.16
CA GLU A 325 18.09 -2.82 -5.10
C GLU A 325 19.42 -2.48 -4.42
N TYR A 326 19.36 -1.87 -3.22
CA TYR A 326 20.57 -1.48 -2.47
C TYR A 326 20.96 -2.48 -1.38
N SER A 327 20.28 -3.64 -1.30
CA SER A 327 20.52 -4.69 -0.30
C SER A 327 20.62 -4.16 1.14
N GLY A 328 19.67 -3.29 1.53
CA GLY A 328 19.73 -2.53 2.77
C GLY A 328 18.38 -2.40 3.46
N ARG A 329 18.35 -1.69 4.59
CA ARG A 329 17.13 -1.27 5.29
C ARG A 329 16.97 0.24 5.16
N PHE A 330 15.84 0.69 4.64
CA PHE A 330 15.62 2.12 4.46
C PHE A 330 15.46 2.83 5.82
N VAL A 331 16.18 3.93 6.00
CA VAL A 331 16.12 4.82 7.18
C VAL A 331 16.00 6.27 6.73
N GLY A 332 15.54 7.14 7.62
CA GLY A 332 15.26 8.55 7.35
C GLY A 332 13.77 8.83 7.35
N ARG A 333 13.34 9.83 6.57
CA ARG A 333 11.95 10.27 6.54
C ARG A 333 11.38 10.22 5.13
N MET A 334 10.16 9.69 5.02
CA MET A 334 9.34 9.79 3.83
C MET A 334 8.11 10.66 4.12
N THR A 335 8.06 11.82 3.48
CA THR A 335 6.97 12.78 3.62
C THR A 335 6.09 12.74 2.37
N THR A 336 4.78 12.54 2.51
CA THR A 336 3.88 12.36 1.35
C THR A 336 2.60 13.18 1.48
N TYR A 337 2.07 13.61 0.33
CA TYR A 337 0.75 14.24 0.18
C TYR A 337 0.10 13.77 -1.12
N LEU A 338 -1.15 13.29 -1.06
CA LEU A 338 -1.90 12.76 -2.23
C LEU A 338 -1.08 11.78 -3.09
N PHE A 339 -0.48 10.79 -2.42
CA PHE A 339 0.56 9.92 -2.96
C PHE A 339 0.03 8.52 -3.29
N ASP A 340 -0.57 8.38 -4.47
CA ASP A 340 -1.16 7.13 -4.97
C ASP A 340 -0.12 6.13 -5.54
N HIS A 341 -0.61 4.93 -5.92
CA HIS A 341 0.24 3.86 -6.46
C HIS A 341 0.98 4.19 -7.77
N HIS A 342 0.46 5.09 -8.62
CA HIS A 342 1.17 5.46 -9.84
C HIS A 342 2.41 6.27 -9.50
N LYS A 343 2.29 7.17 -8.53
CA LYS A 343 3.41 7.96 -8.00
C LYS A 343 4.43 7.08 -7.29
N GLN A 344 3.96 6.08 -6.53
CA GLN A 344 4.81 5.05 -5.92
C GLN A 344 5.64 4.29 -6.98
N ILE A 345 5.02 3.91 -8.10
CA ILE A 345 5.73 3.27 -9.22
C ILE A 345 6.77 4.24 -9.82
N ASP A 346 6.40 5.50 -10.06
CA ASP A 346 7.32 6.49 -10.64
C ASP A 346 8.56 6.71 -9.75
N ILE A 347 8.37 6.92 -8.44
CA ILE A 347 9.49 7.11 -7.52
C ILE A 347 10.30 5.84 -7.32
N SER A 348 9.69 4.65 -7.34
CA SER A 348 10.44 3.40 -7.26
C SER A 348 11.39 3.24 -8.44
N ARG A 349 10.96 3.61 -9.66
CA ARG A 349 11.80 3.59 -10.86
C ARG A 349 12.93 4.60 -10.78
N PHE A 350 12.65 5.82 -10.31
CA PHE A 350 13.67 6.85 -10.14
C PHE A 350 14.69 6.49 -9.05
N ALA A 351 14.24 6.08 -7.87
CA ALA A 351 15.11 5.79 -6.72
C ALA A 351 15.95 4.51 -6.91
N CYS A 352 15.50 3.58 -7.75
CA CYS A 352 16.24 2.36 -8.09
C CYS A 352 17.09 2.50 -9.36
N ASP A 353 17.25 3.72 -9.90
CA ASP A 353 18.10 3.99 -11.06
C ASP A 353 19.29 4.88 -10.62
N PRO A 354 20.46 4.29 -10.33
CA PRO A 354 21.63 5.04 -9.88
C PRO A 354 22.14 6.04 -10.91
N GLU A 355 22.01 5.73 -12.20
CA GLU A 355 22.43 6.64 -13.29
C GLU A 355 21.53 7.86 -13.29
N ARG A 356 20.21 7.64 -13.20
CA ARG A 356 19.24 8.73 -13.14
C ARG A 356 19.39 9.57 -11.88
N LEU A 357 19.66 8.97 -10.72
CA LEU A 357 19.93 9.71 -9.48
C LEU A 357 21.18 10.61 -9.64
N ALA A 358 22.24 10.09 -10.27
CA ALA A 358 23.49 10.82 -10.47
C ALA A 358 23.32 12.05 -11.38
N GLU A 359 22.41 12.02 -12.35
CA GLU A 359 22.06 13.22 -13.15
C GLU A 359 21.58 14.40 -12.29
N PHE A 360 21.06 14.12 -11.10
CA PHE A 360 20.61 15.10 -10.13
C PHE A 360 21.53 15.19 -8.91
N ASP A 361 22.80 14.76 -8.98
CA ASP A 361 23.74 14.66 -7.85
C ASP A 361 23.15 13.98 -6.60
N LEU A 362 22.28 12.99 -6.80
CA LEU A 362 21.70 12.17 -5.75
C LEU A 362 22.31 10.78 -5.77
N GLN A 363 22.34 10.15 -4.60
CA GLN A 363 22.74 8.75 -4.43
C GLN A 363 21.93 8.15 -3.29
N ILE A 364 21.70 6.84 -3.31
CA ILE A 364 21.32 6.09 -2.10
C ILE A 364 22.61 5.59 -1.45
N LEU A 365 22.87 6.05 -0.23
CA LEU A 365 24.02 5.69 0.59
C LEU A 365 23.67 4.49 1.47
N GLY A 366 24.67 3.69 1.88
CA GLY A 366 24.51 2.70 2.94
C GLY A 366 25.73 1.85 3.23
#